data_AF-A0A0C3FTF1-F1
#
_entry.id   AF-A0A0C3FTF1-F1
#
_cell.length_a   1.000
_cell.length_b   1.000
_cell.length_c   1.000
_cell.angle_alpha   90.00
_cell.angle_beta   90.00
_cell.angle_gamma   90.00
#
_symmetry.space_group_name_H-M   'P 1'
#
loop_
_entity.id
_entity.type
_entity.pdbx_description
1 polymer ?
#
loop_
_entity_poly.entity_id
_entity_poly.type
_entity_poly.pdbx_seq_one_letter_code
_entity_poly.pdbx_strand_id
1 'polypeptide(L)'
;MRNKQPGVVNGWAAAATGEILVDEGLKLASYLWPQQGRPLTDAMSEFSLERILTDAELLAPTLCSLLRDFSTNGPVSPAAERRDNDLILVTVICMLARSRNGHSTEFQTTTCIYLLACGASRSQFDVLNHAGFTLSYTSAIEKIKQLGAERLHKIIGLAHSRAFMIIWDNLNIAFRVGEQRKASKDHFDNGTTATLIPLYERPLWLSTSVRHCVLACRTRFWACKNASIVLVGALLSAWSW
;
A
#
# COMPACT_ATOMS: atom_id res chain seq x y z
N MET A 1 54.49 -7.44 -29.29
CA MET A 1 53.25 -7.73 -28.54
C MET A 1 52.59 -6.41 -28.18
N ARG A 2 51.36 -6.14 -28.65
CA ARG A 2 50.60 -4.93 -28.26
C ARG A 2 50.23 -5.06 -26.78
N ASN A 3 50.69 -4.13 -25.95
CA ASN A 3 50.31 -4.04 -24.55
C ASN A 3 48.79 -3.81 -24.48
N LYS A 4 48.03 -4.84 -24.12
CA LYS A 4 46.60 -4.68 -23.82
C LYS A 4 46.53 -3.82 -22.56
N GLN A 5 45.91 -2.64 -22.64
CA GLN A 5 45.65 -1.77 -21.49
C GLN A 5 44.21 -2.03 -21.02
N PRO A 6 43.97 -3.04 -20.15
CA PRO A 6 42.62 -3.43 -19.74
C PRO A 6 41.88 -2.30 -19.02
N GLY A 7 42.59 -1.38 -18.36
CA GLY A 7 41.97 -0.25 -17.67
C GLY A 7 41.22 0.71 -18.61
N VAL A 8 41.72 0.94 -19.82
CA VAL A 8 41.07 1.80 -20.81
C VAL A 8 39.79 1.16 -21.34
N VAL A 9 39.83 -0.15 -21.60
CA VAL A 9 38.68 -0.92 -22.08
C VAL A 9 37.60 -1.02 -21.01
N ASN A 10 37.98 -1.28 -19.76
CA ASN A 10 37.04 -1.35 -18.63
C ASN A 10 36.39 0.01 -18.34
N GLY A 11 37.16 1.10 -18.42
CA GLY A 11 36.61 2.45 -18.26
C GLY A 11 35.60 2.81 -19.35
N TRP A 12 35.90 2.49 -20.61
CA TRP A 12 34.95 2.67 -21.71
C TRP A 12 33.70 1.80 -21.55
N ALA A 13 33.86 0.52 -21.19
CA ALA A 13 32.74 -0.39 -20.99
C ALA A 13 31.83 0.05 -19.83
N ALA A 14 32.41 0.51 -18.71
CA ALA A 14 31.65 1.03 -17.58
C ALA A 14 30.87 2.30 -17.96
N ALA A 15 31.46 3.19 -18.74
CA ALA A 15 30.79 4.39 -19.24
C ALA A 15 29.62 4.05 -20.18
N ALA A 16 29.87 3.16 -21.16
CA ALA A 16 28.84 2.73 -22.12
C ALA A 16 27.67 2.01 -21.43
N THR A 17 27.94 1.10 -20.50
CA THR A 17 26.89 0.44 -19.70
C THR A 17 26.16 1.44 -18.82
N GLY A 18 26.86 2.44 -18.26
CA GLY A 18 26.26 3.51 -17.48
C GLY A 18 25.20 4.30 -18.26
N GLU A 19 25.46 4.62 -19.53
CA GLU A 19 24.50 5.31 -20.40
C GLU A 19 23.24 4.46 -20.63
N ILE A 20 23.40 3.16 -20.87
CA ILE A 20 22.28 2.22 -21.04
C ILE A 20 21.43 2.16 -19.76
N LEU A 21 22.08 2.02 -18.60
CA LEU A 21 21.39 1.95 -17.30
C LEU A 21 20.66 3.26 -16.96
N VAL A 22 21.17 4.41 -17.40
CA VAL A 22 20.48 5.68 -17.21
C VAL A 22 19.19 5.72 -18.03
N ASP A 23 19.21 5.28 -19.29
CA ASP A 23 18.02 5.23 -20.15
C ASP A 23 16.98 4.22 -19.63
N GLU A 24 17.41 3.00 -19.31
CA GLU A 24 16.56 1.98 -18.68
C GLU A 24 15.94 2.48 -17.37
N GLY A 25 16.74 3.14 -16.52
CA GLY A 25 16.28 3.71 -15.26
C GLY A 25 15.28 4.84 -15.43
N LEU A 26 15.33 5.62 -16.52
CA LEU A 26 14.31 6.63 -16.83
C LEU A 26 12.99 5.97 -17.25
N LYS A 27 13.04 4.96 -18.13
CA LYS A 27 11.87 4.20 -18.57
C LYS A 27 11.17 3.56 -17.38
N LEU A 28 11.92 2.88 -16.52
CA LEU A 28 11.40 2.22 -15.33
C LEU A 28 10.81 3.21 -14.32
N ALA A 29 11.46 4.35 -14.09
CA ALA A 29 10.95 5.40 -13.20
C ALA A 29 9.66 6.05 -13.73
N SER A 30 9.52 6.17 -15.05
CA SER A 30 8.29 6.67 -15.69
C SER A 30 7.15 5.65 -15.60
N TYR A 31 7.46 4.35 -15.72
CA TYR A 31 6.49 3.27 -15.62
C TYR A 31 5.93 3.11 -14.20
N LEU A 32 6.79 3.12 -13.19
CA LEU A 32 6.41 2.99 -11.78
C LEU A 32 5.77 4.25 -11.19
N TRP A 33 5.65 5.31 -11.99
CA TRP A 33 5.01 6.53 -11.56
C TRP A 33 3.49 6.29 -11.42
N PRO A 34 2.87 6.65 -10.29
CA PRO A 34 1.46 6.41 -10.07
C PRO A 34 0.63 7.17 -11.12
N GLN A 35 -0.25 6.44 -11.80
CA GLN A 35 -1.14 7.04 -12.79
C GLN A 35 -2.04 8.09 -12.13
N GLN A 36 -2.01 9.31 -12.67
CA GLN A 36 -2.74 10.43 -12.13
C GLN A 36 -4.26 10.20 -12.25
N GLY A 37 -4.99 10.36 -11.15
CA GLY A 37 -6.45 10.21 -11.12
C GLY A 37 -6.97 8.79 -10.90
N ARG A 38 -6.09 7.78 -10.82
CA ARG A 38 -6.49 6.42 -10.43
C ARG A 38 -6.86 6.39 -8.94
N PRO A 39 -8.03 5.84 -8.55
CA PRO A 39 -8.37 5.69 -7.13
C PRO A 39 -7.38 4.75 -6.44
N LEU A 40 -6.96 5.13 -5.25
CA LEU A 40 -5.98 4.38 -4.46
C LEU A 40 -6.47 2.97 -4.14
N THR A 41 -7.78 2.81 -3.95
CA THR A 41 -8.41 1.52 -3.74
C THR A 41 -8.07 0.50 -4.84
N ASP A 42 -8.12 0.94 -6.10
CA ASP A 42 -7.95 0.05 -7.25
C ASP A 42 -6.46 -0.21 -7.50
N ALA A 43 -5.61 0.79 -7.27
CA ALA A 43 -4.15 0.65 -7.28
C ALA A 43 -3.66 -0.40 -6.26
N MET A 44 -4.25 -0.42 -5.06
CA MET A 44 -3.91 -1.42 -4.04
C MET A 44 -4.42 -2.83 -4.37
N SER A 45 -5.61 -2.97 -4.95
CA SER A 45 -6.16 -4.29 -5.28
C SER A 45 -5.44 -4.97 -6.45
N GLU A 46 -4.91 -4.18 -7.38
CA GLU A 46 -4.18 -4.69 -8.55
C GLU A 46 -2.67 -4.73 -8.37
N PHE A 47 -2.18 -4.36 -7.18
CA PHE A 47 -0.76 -4.33 -6.89
C PHE A 47 -0.20 -5.77 -6.88
N SER A 48 0.85 -6.00 -7.67
CA SER A 48 1.58 -7.28 -7.71
C SER A 48 3.06 -7.03 -7.98
N LEU A 49 3.91 -7.62 -7.14
CA LEU A 49 5.37 -7.56 -7.30
C LEU A 49 5.86 -8.40 -8.47
N GLU A 50 5.22 -9.55 -8.73
CA GLU A 50 5.56 -10.41 -9.86
C GLU A 50 5.36 -9.66 -11.19
N ARG A 51 4.24 -8.95 -11.32
CA ARG A 51 3.97 -8.12 -12.51
C ARG A 51 5.02 -7.03 -12.68
N ILE A 52 5.35 -6.32 -11.60
CA ILE A 52 6.37 -5.27 -11.62
C ILE A 52 7.73 -5.83 -12.06
N LEU A 53 8.08 -7.04 -11.61
CA LEU A 53 9.33 -7.69 -12.00
C LEU A 53 9.33 -8.05 -13.48
N THR A 54 8.26 -8.67 -14.00
CA THR A 54 8.14 -9.00 -15.44
C THR A 54 8.25 -7.75 -16.31
N ASP A 55 7.60 -6.65 -15.91
CA ASP A 55 7.66 -5.39 -16.65
C ASP A 55 9.05 -4.74 -16.55
N ALA A 56 9.70 -4.85 -15.38
CA ALA A 56 11.07 -4.37 -15.20
C ALA A 56 12.08 -5.13 -16.06
N GLU A 57 11.91 -6.44 -16.23
CA GLU A 57 12.75 -7.24 -17.13
C GLU A 57 12.59 -6.84 -18.60
N LEU A 58 11.38 -6.40 -18.98
CA LEU A 58 11.10 -5.92 -20.33
C LEU A 58 11.65 -4.50 -20.59
N LEU A 59 11.56 -3.61 -19.59
CA LEU A 59 11.96 -2.20 -19.71
C LEU A 59 13.43 -1.93 -19.39
N ALA A 60 14.00 -2.71 -18.47
CA ALA A 60 15.35 -2.55 -17.93
C ALA A 60 16.09 -3.91 -17.84
N PRO A 61 16.29 -4.60 -18.98
CA PRO A 61 16.88 -5.94 -19.01
C PRO A 61 18.31 -5.96 -18.52
N THR A 62 19.14 -4.95 -18.84
CA THR A 62 20.55 -4.95 -18.42
C THR A 62 20.70 -4.67 -16.93
N LEU A 63 19.86 -3.80 -16.35
CA LEU A 63 19.80 -3.63 -14.90
C LEU A 63 19.39 -4.93 -14.19
N CYS A 64 18.35 -5.60 -14.68
CA CYS A 64 17.85 -6.83 -14.08
C CYS A 64 18.87 -7.96 -14.17
N SER A 65 19.54 -8.13 -15.31
CA SER A 65 20.59 -9.15 -15.47
C SER A 65 21.76 -8.88 -14.56
N LEU A 66 22.23 -7.63 -14.47
CA LEU A 66 23.33 -7.25 -13.57
C LEU A 66 22.98 -7.53 -12.11
N LEU A 67 21.80 -7.12 -11.65
CA LEU A 67 21.37 -7.36 -10.27
C LEU A 67 21.20 -8.86 -9.97
N ARG A 68 20.66 -9.65 -10.92
CA ARG A 68 20.59 -11.11 -10.82
C ARG A 68 21.99 -11.71 -10.69
N ASP A 69 22.90 -11.34 -11.58
CA ASP A 69 24.29 -11.81 -11.56
C ASP A 69 24.98 -11.46 -10.23
N PHE A 70 24.80 -10.23 -9.73
CA PHE A 70 25.31 -9.83 -8.40
C PHE A 70 24.78 -10.70 -7.27
N SER A 71 23.52 -11.15 -7.35
CA SER A 71 22.86 -11.95 -6.33
C SER A 71 23.21 -13.45 -6.40
N THR A 72 23.54 -13.97 -7.58
CA THR A 72 23.69 -15.42 -7.82
C THR A 72 25.14 -15.94 -7.85
N ASN A 73 26.15 -15.09 -7.66
CA ASN A 73 27.57 -15.45 -7.76
C ASN A 73 28.13 -16.32 -6.61
N GLY A 74 27.28 -17.01 -5.83
CA GLY A 74 27.70 -17.85 -4.70
C GLY A 74 27.26 -19.31 -4.85
N PRO A 75 27.97 -20.28 -4.24
CA PRO A 75 27.50 -21.66 -4.18
C PRO A 75 26.12 -21.67 -3.51
N VAL A 76 25.13 -22.25 -4.18
CA VAL A 76 23.74 -22.38 -3.71
C VAL A 76 23.77 -23.10 -2.36
N SER A 77 23.70 -22.31 -1.28
CA SER A 77 23.66 -22.84 0.06
C SER A 77 22.26 -23.39 0.32
N PRO A 78 22.09 -24.56 0.94
CA PRO A 78 20.77 -25.16 1.20
C PRO A 78 19.87 -24.29 2.12
N ALA A 79 20.40 -23.21 2.70
CA ALA A 79 19.62 -22.18 3.41
C ALA A 79 18.95 -21.13 2.48
N ALA A 80 19.24 -21.16 1.18
CA ALA A 80 18.71 -20.22 0.18
C ALA A 80 17.20 -20.37 -0.06
N GLU A 81 16.59 -21.49 0.33
CA GLU A 81 15.15 -21.73 0.18
C GLU A 81 14.26 -20.73 0.94
N ARG A 82 14.78 -20.01 1.95
CA ARG A 82 13.96 -19.10 2.76
C ARG A 82 13.73 -17.73 2.13
N ARG A 83 14.53 -17.31 1.15
CA ARG A 83 14.46 -15.97 0.57
C ARG A 83 14.30 -16.07 -0.93
N ASP A 84 13.17 -15.57 -1.40
CA ASP A 84 12.94 -15.43 -2.82
C ASP A 84 13.81 -14.28 -3.36
N ASN A 85 14.80 -14.62 -4.19
CA ASN A 85 15.70 -13.64 -4.79
C ASN A 85 14.94 -12.67 -5.70
N ASP A 86 13.84 -13.10 -6.31
CA ASP A 86 13.04 -12.28 -7.22
C ASP A 86 12.31 -11.19 -6.46
N LEU A 87 11.83 -11.49 -5.24
CA LEU A 87 11.28 -10.49 -4.32
C LEU A 87 12.34 -9.49 -3.84
N ILE A 88 13.58 -9.92 -3.64
CA ILE A 88 14.68 -9.00 -3.28
C ILE A 88 14.99 -8.08 -4.47
N LEU A 89 15.06 -8.63 -5.69
CA LEU A 89 15.36 -7.86 -6.89
C LEU A 89 14.30 -6.80 -7.15
N VAL A 90 13.02 -7.17 -7.15
CA VAL A 90 11.93 -6.22 -7.41
C VAL A 90 11.86 -5.12 -6.34
N THR A 91 12.13 -5.44 -5.07
CA THR A 91 12.13 -4.44 -4.00
C THR A 91 13.29 -3.46 -4.15
N VAL A 92 14.49 -3.93 -4.50
CA VAL A 92 15.64 -3.07 -4.82
C VAL A 92 15.34 -2.17 -6.02
N ILE A 93 14.77 -2.72 -7.09
CA ILE A 93 14.36 -1.95 -8.28
C ILE A 93 13.37 -0.84 -7.89
N CYS A 94 12.37 -1.14 -7.04
CA CYS A 94 11.42 -0.13 -6.56
C CYS A 94 12.07 0.96 -5.69
N MET A 95 13.07 0.61 -4.86
CA MET A 95 13.84 1.58 -4.09
C MET A 95 14.68 2.50 -5.00
N LEU A 96 15.33 1.93 -6.02
CA LEU A 96 16.11 2.69 -7.00
C LEU A 96 15.22 3.63 -7.81
N ALA A 97 14.04 3.17 -8.23
CA ALA A 97 13.06 3.99 -8.92
C ALA A 97 12.61 5.19 -8.07
N ARG A 98 12.40 4.97 -6.76
CA ARG A 98 12.07 6.00 -5.77
C ARG A 98 13.21 6.99 -5.53
N SER A 99 14.45 6.54 -5.61
CA SER A 99 15.61 7.43 -5.53
C SER A 99 15.70 8.36 -6.73
N ARG A 100 15.32 7.87 -7.92
CA ARG A 100 15.32 8.67 -9.16
C ARG A 100 14.12 9.61 -9.26
N ASN A 101 12.97 9.19 -8.76
CA ASN A 101 11.73 9.93 -8.84
C ASN A 101 11.20 10.24 -7.42
N GLY A 102 11.13 11.52 -7.04
CA GLY A 102 10.63 11.97 -5.74
C GLY A 102 9.14 11.64 -5.48
N HIS A 103 8.45 11.07 -6.47
CA HIS A 103 7.06 10.62 -6.39
C HIS A 103 6.91 9.17 -5.90
N SER A 104 5.79 8.89 -5.24
CA SER A 104 5.53 7.63 -4.53
C SER A 104 5.15 6.54 -5.52
N THR A 105 5.85 5.39 -5.58
CA THR A 105 5.38 4.26 -6.40
C THR A 105 4.24 3.51 -5.70
N GLU A 106 3.55 2.65 -6.45
CA GLU A 106 2.52 1.75 -5.91
C GLU A 106 3.10 0.87 -4.80
N PHE A 107 4.33 0.39 -4.95
CA PHE A 107 5.02 -0.43 -3.94
C PHE A 107 5.21 0.31 -2.61
N GLN A 108 5.73 1.55 -2.62
CA GLN A 108 5.91 2.30 -1.37
C GLN A 108 4.57 2.64 -0.74
N THR A 109 3.53 2.90 -1.54
CA THR A 109 2.19 3.21 -1.03
C THR A 109 1.56 2.00 -0.33
N THR A 110 1.57 0.83 -0.99
CA THR A 110 1.04 -0.41 -0.41
C THR A 110 1.81 -0.82 0.84
N THR A 111 3.13 -0.79 0.81
CA THR A 111 4.00 -1.14 1.95
C THR A 111 3.80 -0.19 3.12
N CYS A 112 3.63 1.10 2.84
CA CYS A 112 3.37 2.12 3.86
C CYS A 112 2.04 1.88 4.59
N ILE A 113 0.97 1.58 3.85
CA ILE A 113 -0.34 1.27 4.44
C ILE A 113 -0.29 -0.04 5.23
N TYR A 114 0.41 -1.05 4.71
CA TYR A 114 0.63 -2.32 5.41
C TYR A 114 1.34 -2.13 6.76
N LEU A 115 2.46 -1.41 6.79
CA LEU A 115 3.21 -1.16 8.03
C LEU A 115 2.38 -0.35 9.04
N LEU A 116 1.58 0.60 8.56
CA LEU A 116 0.71 1.39 9.42
C LEU A 116 -0.38 0.50 10.04
N ALA A 117 -0.96 -0.41 9.25
CA ALA A 117 -1.93 -1.39 9.74
C ALA A 117 -1.32 -2.38 10.74
N CYS A 118 -0.04 -2.74 10.59
CA CYS A 118 0.71 -3.55 11.55
C CYS A 118 1.09 -2.79 12.83
N GLY A 119 0.81 -1.49 12.94
CA GLY A 119 1.12 -0.69 14.13
C GLY A 119 2.58 -0.23 14.21
N ALA A 120 3.27 -0.09 13.08
CA ALA A 120 4.64 0.40 13.07
C ALA A 120 4.74 1.82 13.67
N SER A 121 5.78 2.05 14.48
CA SER A 121 6.00 3.33 15.13
C SER A 121 6.45 4.41 14.14
N ARG A 122 6.25 5.68 14.50
CA ARG A 122 6.72 6.80 13.66
C ARG A 122 8.23 6.76 13.41
N SER A 123 9.02 6.34 14.40
CA SER A 123 10.47 6.20 14.24
C SER A 123 10.86 5.10 13.23
N GLN A 124 10.12 3.98 13.20
CA GLN A 124 10.32 2.94 12.18
C GLN A 124 9.99 3.47 10.77
N PHE A 125 8.91 4.24 10.64
CA PHE A 125 8.56 4.90 9.38
C PHE A 125 9.64 5.86 8.91
N ASP A 126 10.21 6.68 9.80
CA ASP A 126 11.25 7.64 9.42
C ASP A 126 12.49 6.91 8.89
N VAL A 127 12.94 5.83 9.55
CA VAL A 127 14.07 5.00 9.09
C VAL A 127 13.79 4.38 7.71
N LEU A 128 12.62 3.76 7.53
CA LEU A 128 12.27 3.09 6.28
C LEU A 128 12.01 4.05 5.12
N ASN A 129 11.47 5.23 5.41
CA ASN A 129 11.29 6.29 4.42
C ASN A 129 12.63 6.86 3.96
N HIS A 130 13.60 7.04 4.88
CA HIS A 130 14.96 7.43 4.50
C HIS A 130 15.69 6.37 3.67
N ALA A 131 15.38 5.08 3.87
CA ALA A 131 15.88 4.00 3.02
C ALA A 131 15.16 3.91 1.66
N GLY A 132 14.12 4.71 1.40
CA GLY A 132 13.33 4.66 0.17
C GLY A 132 12.36 3.46 0.08
N PHE A 133 12.20 2.70 1.17
CA PHE A 133 11.34 1.52 1.22
C PHE A 133 9.85 1.88 1.31
N THR A 134 9.53 2.92 2.07
CA THR A 134 8.15 3.36 2.34
C THR A 134 8.01 4.87 2.17
N LEU A 135 6.77 5.37 2.31
CA LEU A 135 6.49 6.80 2.42
C LEU A 135 6.58 7.26 3.87
N SER A 136 6.63 8.59 4.08
CA SER A 136 6.60 9.17 5.42
C SER A 136 5.32 8.82 6.16
N TYR A 137 5.39 8.80 7.51
CA TYR A 137 4.22 8.56 8.36
C TYR A 137 3.06 9.52 8.06
N THR A 138 3.35 10.80 7.82
CA THR A 138 2.31 11.79 7.47
C THR A 138 1.62 11.45 6.16
N SER A 139 2.38 11.05 5.14
CA SER A 139 1.85 10.60 3.86
C SER A 139 0.99 9.34 4.03
N ALA A 140 1.40 8.41 4.90
CA ALA A 140 0.64 7.21 5.24
C ALA A 140 -0.78 7.55 5.72
N ILE A 141 -0.87 8.47 6.68
CA ILE A 141 -2.14 8.93 7.26
C ILE A 141 -3.00 9.62 6.21
N GLU A 142 -2.42 10.45 5.36
CA GLU A 142 -3.13 11.09 4.25
C GLU A 142 -3.70 10.06 3.27
N LYS A 143 -2.93 9.01 2.94
CA LYS A 143 -3.38 7.93 2.07
C LYS A 143 -4.52 7.12 2.68
N ILE A 144 -4.49 6.85 3.99
CA ILE A 144 -5.63 6.23 4.68
C ILE A 144 -6.87 7.12 4.65
N LYS A 145 -6.71 8.44 4.87
CA LYS A 145 -7.84 9.39 4.76
C LYS A 145 -8.41 9.43 3.34
N GLN A 146 -7.54 9.39 2.32
CA GLN A 146 -7.94 9.29 0.92
C GLN A 146 -8.74 8.01 0.66
N LEU A 147 -8.27 6.84 1.13
CA LEU A 147 -9.01 5.58 1.04
C LEU A 147 -10.38 5.66 1.72
N GLY A 148 -10.44 6.28 2.90
CA GLY A 148 -11.70 6.51 3.61
C GLY A 148 -12.69 7.34 2.79
N ALA A 149 -12.23 8.42 2.16
CA ALA A 149 -13.05 9.27 1.31
C ALA A 149 -13.52 8.57 0.02
N GLU A 150 -12.66 7.76 -0.61
CA GLU A 150 -13.01 6.95 -1.78
C GLU A 150 -14.08 5.89 -1.43
N ARG A 151 -13.91 5.21 -0.29
CA ARG A 151 -14.88 4.21 0.19
C ARG A 151 -16.21 4.85 0.58
N LEU A 152 -16.18 6.03 1.20
CA LEU A 152 -17.39 6.79 1.54
C LEU A 152 -18.20 7.13 0.28
N HIS A 153 -17.55 7.58 -0.80
CA HIS A 153 -18.23 7.81 -2.07
C HIS A 153 -18.88 6.53 -2.63
N LYS A 154 -18.18 5.39 -2.58
CA LYS A 154 -18.74 4.09 -2.98
C LYS A 154 -19.97 3.72 -2.13
N ILE A 155 -19.91 3.94 -0.82
CA ILE A 155 -21.03 3.70 0.11
C ILE A 155 -22.24 4.58 -0.21
N ILE A 156 -22.04 5.87 -0.48
CA ILE A 156 -23.11 6.79 -0.88
C ILE A 156 -23.78 6.30 -2.17
N GLY A 157 -23.01 5.89 -3.18
CA GLY A 157 -23.55 5.32 -4.41
C GLY A 157 -24.38 4.05 -4.19
N LEU A 158 -23.95 3.17 -3.27
CA LEU A 158 -24.72 1.98 -2.89
C LEU A 158 -26.02 2.33 -2.18
N ALA A 159 -25.99 3.34 -1.29
CA ALA A 159 -27.17 3.79 -0.55
C ALA A 159 -28.26 4.38 -1.45
N HIS A 160 -27.89 4.99 -2.58
CA HIS A 160 -28.83 5.50 -3.57
C HIS A 160 -29.42 4.43 -4.49
N SER A 161 -28.68 3.35 -4.74
CA SER A 161 -29.04 2.36 -5.76
C SER A 161 -29.70 1.09 -5.21
N ARG A 162 -29.49 0.77 -3.93
CA ARG A 162 -29.89 -0.53 -3.36
C ARG A 162 -30.48 -0.37 -1.96
N ALA A 163 -31.31 -1.33 -1.55
CA ALA A 163 -31.64 -1.49 -0.15
C ALA A 163 -30.38 -1.90 0.63
N PHE A 164 -30.21 -1.34 1.83
CA PHE A 164 -29.06 -1.60 2.67
C PHE A 164 -29.47 -1.69 4.14
N MET A 165 -28.60 -2.32 4.91
CA MET A 165 -28.67 -2.43 6.36
C MET A 165 -27.49 -1.68 6.96
N ILE A 166 -27.73 -0.87 7.98
CA ILE A 166 -26.65 -0.29 8.79
C ILE A 166 -26.63 -1.03 10.11
N ILE A 167 -25.48 -1.59 10.43
CA ILE A 167 -25.16 -2.10 11.76
C ILE A 167 -24.21 -1.08 12.39
N TRP A 168 -24.48 -0.67 13.62
CA TRP A 168 -23.57 0.21 14.35
C TRP A 168 -23.25 -0.37 15.72
N ASP A 169 -22.04 -0.09 16.19
CA ASP A 169 -21.59 -0.41 17.53
C ASP A 169 -20.86 0.78 18.14
N ASN A 170 -20.88 0.86 19.47
CA ASN A 170 -20.11 1.83 20.23
C ASN A 170 -18.75 1.24 20.57
N LEU A 171 -17.73 1.67 19.83
CA LEU A 171 -16.36 1.32 20.07
C LEU A 171 -15.79 2.19 21.19
N ASN A 172 -15.43 1.53 22.29
CA ASN A 172 -14.87 2.16 23.47
C ASN A 172 -13.42 1.72 23.61
N ILE A 173 -12.47 2.57 23.18
CA ILE A 173 -11.04 2.25 23.24
C ILE A 173 -10.45 2.86 24.51
N ALA A 174 -10.03 1.99 25.42
CA ALA A 174 -9.35 2.38 26.65
C ALA A 174 -7.84 2.47 26.41
N PHE A 175 -7.29 3.68 26.33
CA PHE A 175 -5.84 3.87 26.30
C PHE A 175 -5.32 3.95 27.73
N ARG A 176 -4.76 2.83 28.21
CA ARG A 176 -4.17 2.73 29.54
C ARG A 176 -2.69 3.08 29.48
N VAL A 177 -2.26 3.96 30.36
CA VAL A 177 -0.86 4.32 30.58
C VAL A 177 -0.38 3.58 31.83
N GLY A 178 0.79 2.94 31.77
CA GLY A 178 1.33 2.17 32.90
C GLY A 178 1.61 3.00 34.16
N GLU A 179 1.75 4.32 34.03
CA GLU A 179 1.90 5.27 35.13
C GLU A 179 1.19 6.60 34.76
N GLN A 180 0.21 7.01 35.55
CA GLN A 180 -0.51 8.26 35.30
C GLN A 180 0.35 9.47 35.68
N ARG A 181 0.61 10.35 34.72
CA ARG A 181 1.29 11.64 34.92
C ARG A 181 0.32 12.78 34.64
N LYS A 182 0.58 13.97 35.18
CA LYS A 182 -0.29 15.15 34.98
C LYS A 182 -0.57 15.46 33.50
N ALA A 183 0.39 15.16 32.61
CA ALA A 183 0.29 15.35 31.16
C ALA A 183 -0.06 14.07 30.36
N SER A 184 -0.13 12.90 31.00
CA SER A 184 -0.45 11.62 30.35
C SER A 184 -1.34 10.82 31.28
N LYS A 185 -2.65 10.92 31.06
CA LYS A 185 -3.68 10.22 31.83
C LYS A 185 -4.28 9.12 30.98
N ASP A 186 -4.82 8.12 31.66
CA ASP A 186 -5.75 7.20 31.03
C ASP A 186 -6.88 8.02 30.41
N HIS A 187 -7.11 7.77 29.13
CA HIS A 187 -8.21 8.39 28.42
C HIS A 187 -9.00 7.30 27.71
N PHE A 188 -10.27 7.60 27.53
CA PHE A 188 -11.23 6.70 26.96
C PHE A 188 -11.76 7.38 25.71
N ASP A 189 -11.39 6.83 24.55
CA ASP A 189 -11.88 7.33 23.28
C ASP A 189 -13.15 6.55 22.93
N ASN A 190 -14.27 7.28 22.95
CA ASN A 190 -15.57 6.76 22.55
C ASN A 190 -15.82 7.11 21.07
N GLY A 191 -15.98 6.07 20.25
CA GLY A 191 -16.35 6.19 18.85
C GLY A 191 -17.59 5.36 18.55
N THR A 192 -18.43 5.83 17.63
CA THR A 192 -19.47 4.98 17.03
C THR A 192 -18.98 4.52 15.67
N THR A 193 -18.90 3.21 15.47
CA THR A 193 -18.54 2.62 14.18
C THR A 193 -19.79 2.08 13.52
N ALA A 194 -19.99 2.38 12.25
CA ALA A 194 -21.14 1.91 11.47
C ALA A 194 -20.66 1.17 10.22
N THR A 195 -21.24 0.00 9.98
CA THR A 195 -21.01 -0.86 8.83
C THR A 195 -22.26 -0.92 7.98
N LEU A 196 -22.14 -0.59 6.70
CA LEU A 196 -23.23 -0.71 5.73
C LEU A 196 -23.12 -2.05 4.98
N ILE A 197 -24.19 -2.83 5.03
CA ILE A 197 -24.33 -4.12 4.34
C ILE A 197 -25.37 -3.94 3.21
N PRO A 198 -24.98 -4.00 1.93
CA PRO A 198 -25.93 -4.00 0.82
C PRO A 198 -26.75 -5.30 0.81
N LEU A 199 -28.08 -5.18 0.66
CA LEU A 199 -28.98 -6.33 0.57
C LEU A 199 -29.15 -6.70 -0.90
N TYR A 200 -28.37 -7.69 -1.37
CA TYR A 200 -28.57 -8.29 -2.68
C TYR A 200 -29.81 -9.20 -2.61
N GLU A 201 -30.67 -9.16 -3.65
CA GLU A 201 -31.83 -10.06 -3.87
C GLU A 201 -33.21 -9.69 -3.28
N ARG A 202 -33.39 -8.54 -2.62
CA ARG A 202 -34.74 -8.15 -2.14
C ARG A 202 -35.25 -6.90 -2.88
N PRO A 203 -36.33 -7.01 -3.68
CA PRO A 203 -36.97 -5.84 -4.27
C PRO A 203 -37.44 -4.85 -3.19
N LEU A 204 -37.34 -3.54 -3.46
CA LEU A 204 -37.56 -2.44 -2.52
C LEU A 204 -38.96 -2.41 -1.84
N TRP A 205 -39.90 -3.24 -2.28
CA TRP A 205 -41.29 -3.28 -1.81
C TRP A 205 -41.60 -4.39 -0.79
N LEU A 206 -40.66 -5.31 -0.49
CA LEU A 206 -40.92 -6.48 0.38
C LEU A 206 -40.33 -6.42 1.80
N SER A 207 -39.68 -5.32 2.20
CA SER A 207 -38.96 -5.24 3.48
C SER A 207 -39.76 -4.57 4.60
N THR A 208 -40.74 -5.27 5.19
CA THR A 208 -41.51 -4.75 6.35
C THR A 208 -41.30 -5.51 7.66
N SER A 209 -40.38 -6.48 7.74
CA SER A 209 -40.21 -7.20 9.01
C SER A 209 -38.81 -7.78 9.18
N VAL A 210 -37.91 -6.98 9.76
CA VAL A 210 -36.77 -7.48 10.56
C VAL A 210 -36.73 -6.64 11.83
N ARG A 211 -37.43 -7.11 12.87
CA ARG A 211 -37.36 -6.54 14.21
C ARG A 211 -36.26 -7.26 14.98
N HIS A 212 -35.03 -6.73 14.91
CA HIS A 212 -34.02 -6.77 15.97
C HIS A 212 -32.79 -5.99 15.48
N CYS A 213 -32.46 -4.88 16.16
CA CYS A 213 -31.27 -4.02 15.97
C CYS A 213 -30.78 -3.75 14.53
N VAL A 214 -31.67 -3.78 13.55
CA VAL A 214 -31.38 -3.59 12.13
C VAL A 214 -32.35 -2.52 11.62
N LEU A 215 -31.86 -1.29 11.48
CA LEU A 215 -32.65 -0.26 10.82
C LEU A 215 -32.52 -0.47 9.32
N ALA A 216 -33.47 -1.18 8.71
CA ALA A 216 -33.65 -1.18 7.27
C ALA A 216 -34.14 0.22 6.85
N CYS A 217 -33.22 1.09 6.44
CA CYS A 217 -33.53 2.49 6.17
C CYS A 217 -34.13 2.64 4.78
N ARG A 218 -35.44 2.88 4.72
CA ARG A 218 -36.15 3.29 3.50
C ARG A 218 -36.02 4.81 3.39
N THR A 219 -34.93 5.27 2.74
CA THR A 219 -34.62 6.66 2.36
C THR A 219 -35.39 7.77 3.10
N ARG A 220 -34.94 8.11 4.31
CA ARG A 220 -34.92 9.49 4.82
C ARG A 220 -33.54 9.74 5.42
N PHE A 221 -32.79 10.62 4.76
CA PHE A 221 -31.39 10.92 5.05
C PHE A 221 -31.31 11.71 6.36
N TRP A 222 -30.78 11.10 7.43
CA TRP A 222 -30.32 11.84 8.60
C TRP A 222 -28.81 12.02 8.45
N ALA A 223 -28.40 13.21 8.03
CA ALA A 223 -27.01 13.57 7.84
C ALA A 223 -26.33 13.69 9.22
N CYS A 224 -25.59 12.66 9.64
CA CYS A 224 -24.71 12.77 10.80
C CYS A 224 -23.41 13.47 10.35
N LYS A 225 -23.30 14.76 10.69
CA LYS A 225 -22.31 15.71 10.14
C LYS A 225 -20.84 15.49 10.54
N ASN A 226 -20.45 14.43 11.24
CA ASN A 226 -19.07 14.27 11.74
C ASN A 226 -18.66 12.80 11.92
N ALA A 227 -18.75 11.97 10.87
CA ALA A 227 -18.23 10.61 10.91
C ALA A 227 -16.85 10.53 10.22
N SER A 228 -15.78 10.75 10.98
CA SER A 228 -14.46 10.24 10.63
C SER A 228 -14.51 8.71 10.73
N ILE A 229 -14.83 8.04 9.62
CA ILE A 229 -14.79 6.58 9.51
C ILE A 229 -13.33 6.15 9.62
N VAL A 230 -12.96 5.58 10.77
CA VAL A 230 -11.69 4.86 10.95
C VAL A 230 -11.93 3.44 10.46
N LEU A 231 -11.24 3.08 9.37
CA LEU A 231 -11.34 1.78 8.72
C LEU A 231 -10.45 0.77 9.47
N VAL A 232 -10.92 0.21 10.59
CA VAL A 232 -10.34 -1.03 11.15
C VAL A 232 -11.33 -2.15 10.84
N GLY A 233 -11.05 -2.96 9.81
CA GLY A 233 -11.84 -4.18 9.60
C GLY A 233 -11.95 -4.76 8.19
N ALA A 234 -11.33 -4.18 7.16
CA ALA A 234 -11.44 -4.71 5.79
C ALA A 234 -10.13 -5.28 5.21
N LEU A 235 -9.10 -5.52 6.02
CA LEU A 235 -7.82 -6.09 5.58
C LEU A 235 -7.58 -7.54 6.06
N LEU A 236 -8.48 -8.12 6.86
CA LEU A 236 -8.27 -9.45 7.47
C LEU A 236 -8.96 -10.61 6.74
N SER A 237 -9.66 -10.40 5.63
CA SER A 237 -10.33 -11.47 4.88
C SER A 237 -9.79 -11.74 3.47
N ALA A 238 -8.71 -11.07 3.06
CA ALA A 238 -8.09 -11.28 1.74
C ALA A 238 -6.72 -11.99 1.79
N TRP A 239 -6.24 -12.36 2.99
CA TRP A 239 -4.98 -13.07 3.18
C TRP A 239 -5.18 -14.17 4.22
N SER A 240 -5.89 -15.23 3.82
CA SER A 240 -5.78 -16.52 4.49
C SER A 240 -4.58 -17.26 3.91
N TRP A 241 -3.64 -17.62 4.78
CA TRP A 241 -2.86 -18.84 4.58
C TRP A 241 -3.78 -20.06 4.66
#